data_AF-A0AA36DLI0-F1
#
_entry.id   AF-A0AA36DLI0-F1
#
_cell.length_a   1.000
_cell.length_b   1.000
_cell.length_c   1.000
_cell.angle_alpha   90.00
_cell.angle_beta   90.00
_cell.angle_gamma   90.00
#
_symmetry.space_group_name_H-M   'P 1'
#
loop_
_entity.id
_entity.type
_entity.pdbx_description
1 polymer ?
#
loop_
_entity_poly.entity_id
_entity_poly.type
_entity_poly.pdbx_seq_one_letter_code
_entity_poly.pdbx_strand_id
1 'polypeptide(L)'
;MLTFLRDMVNRTVIDHLIMDNEGPEFDLLPMIAVDNVLERNGITICQMNVEIHAPGPQERLEYFATMMSDVLKAKRFAPIYNLYWGHQRAFFINFEDPLCVEKYLVQFFKEPLVES
;
A
#
# COMPACT_ATOMS: atom_id res chain seq x y z
N MET A 1 7.00 7.98 -10.96
CA MET A 1 7.18 7.63 -9.53
C MET A 1 8.65 7.43 -9.14
N LEU A 2 9.36 6.42 -9.68
CA LEU A 2 10.72 6.08 -9.25
C LEU A 2 11.73 7.25 -9.30
N THR A 3 11.88 7.93 -10.44
CA THR A 3 12.76 9.10 -10.58
C THR A 3 12.40 10.22 -9.61
N PHE A 4 11.11 10.47 -9.40
CA PHE A 4 10.66 11.51 -8.47
C PHE A 4 11.11 11.19 -7.04
N LEU A 5 10.84 9.97 -6.56
CA LEU A 5 11.19 9.57 -5.19
C LEU A 5 12.72 9.46 -4.98
N ARG A 6 13.43 8.88 -5.94
CA ARG A 6 14.88 8.65 -5.84
C ARG A 6 15.70 9.90 -6.10
N ASP A 7 15.43 10.61 -7.20
CA ASP A 7 16.35 11.63 -7.71
C ASP A 7 15.94 13.04 -7.28
N MET A 8 14.64 13.29 -7.04
CA MET A 8 14.14 14.61 -6.67
C MET A 8 13.90 14.73 -5.16
N VAL A 9 13.13 13.79 -4.60
CA VAL A 9 12.83 13.76 -3.16
C VAL A 9 14.02 13.21 -2.37
N ASN A 10 14.81 12.32 -2.98
CA ASN A 10 15.98 11.68 -2.39
C ASN A 10 15.65 10.98 -1.07
N ARG A 11 14.59 10.15 -1.09
CA ARG A 11 14.16 9.33 0.05
C ARG A 11 13.98 7.89 -0.38
N THR A 12 14.63 7.01 0.36
CA THR A 12 14.60 5.55 0.17
C THR A 12 13.66 4.85 1.15
N VAL A 13 13.19 5.54 2.19
CA VAL A 13 12.16 5.03 3.09
C VAL A 13 11.03 6.04 3.13
N ILE A 14 9.83 5.57 2.80
CA ILE A 14 8.60 6.34 2.79
C ILE A 14 7.68 5.69 3.82
N ASP A 15 7.55 6.35 4.96
CA ASP A 15 6.73 5.84 6.05
C ASP A 15 5.24 5.80 5.67
N HIS A 16 4.77 6.86 5.01
CA HIS A 16 3.37 7.10 4.70
C HIS A 16 3.25 7.64 3.29
N LEU A 17 2.52 6.92 2.43
CA LEU A 17 2.17 7.36 1.09
C LEU A 17 0.65 7.50 0.99
N ILE A 18 0.17 8.68 0.64
CA ILE A 18 -1.25 8.90 0.33
C ILE A 18 -1.36 8.99 -1.19
N MET A 19 -2.25 8.19 -1.76
CA MET A 19 -2.53 8.20 -3.19
C MET A 19 -4.03 8.41 -3.37
N ASP A 20 -4.35 9.44 -4.14
CA ASP A 20 -5.66 9.65 -4.72
C ASP A 20 -5.60 9.12 -6.14
N ASN A 21 -6.16 7.94 -6.40
CA ASN A 21 -6.03 7.28 -7.70
C ASN A 21 -7.26 7.55 -8.55
N GLU A 22 -7.08 8.43 -9.55
CA GLU A 22 -8.06 8.71 -10.59
C GLU A 22 -7.59 8.22 -11.96
N GLY A 23 -8.38 7.37 -12.62
CA GLY A 23 -8.13 6.98 -14.02
C GLY A 23 -6.76 6.32 -14.25
N PRO A 24 -5.79 6.95 -14.95
CA PRO A 24 -4.47 6.36 -15.22
C PRO A 24 -3.65 5.97 -13.98
N GLU A 25 -3.99 6.50 -12.79
CA GLU A 25 -3.23 6.26 -11.56
C GLU A 25 -3.52 4.88 -10.93
N PHE A 26 -4.50 4.13 -11.44
CA PHE A 26 -4.81 2.80 -10.93
C PHE A 26 -3.63 1.81 -11.03
N ASP A 27 -2.71 2.03 -11.96
CA ASP A 27 -1.54 1.18 -12.14
C ASP A 27 -0.44 1.43 -11.09
N LEU A 28 -0.56 2.49 -10.28
CA LEU A 28 0.43 2.78 -9.24
C LEU A 28 0.42 1.72 -8.13
N LEU A 29 -0.75 1.28 -7.69
CA LEU A 29 -0.85 0.25 -6.65
C LEU A 29 -0.24 -1.09 -7.09
N PRO A 30 -0.58 -1.69 -8.26
CA PRO A 30 0.09 -2.90 -8.71
C PRO A 30 1.58 -2.70 -8.99
N MET A 31 2.00 -1.55 -9.54
CA MET A 31 3.44 -1.24 -9.74
C MET A 31 4.24 -1.31 -8.43
N ILE A 32 3.64 -0.84 -7.33
CA ILE A 32 4.26 -0.85 -6.00
C ILE A 32 4.14 -2.23 -5.35
N ALA A 33 2.91 -2.74 -5.19
CA ALA A 33 2.60 -3.88 -4.34
C ALA A 33 2.78 -5.24 -5.03
N VAL A 34 2.59 -5.30 -6.36
CA VAL A 34 2.69 -6.53 -7.15
C VAL A 34 4.03 -6.60 -7.88
N ASP A 35 4.33 -5.62 -8.73
CA ASP A 35 5.52 -5.63 -9.60
C ASP A 35 6.82 -5.30 -8.85
N ASN A 36 6.71 -4.89 -7.58
CA ASN A 36 7.84 -4.57 -6.73
C ASN A 36 8.83 -3.59 -7.39
N VAL A 37 8.35 -2.57 -8.08
CA VAL A 37 9.25 -1.67 -8.81
C VAL A 37 10.07 -0.82 -7.85
N LEU A 38 9.46 -0.30 -6.78
CA LEU A 38 10.14 0.63 -5.87
C LEU A 38 11.16 -0.08 -4.97
N GLU A 39 10.80 -1.18 -4.35
CA GLU A 39 11.71 -1.88 -3.43
C GLU A 39 12.85 -2.59 -4.16
N ARG A 40 12.65 -3.11 -5.39
CA ARG A 40 13.77 -3.53 -6.27
C ARG A 40 14.76 -2.42 -6.60
N ASN A 41 14.37 -1.16 -6.42
CA ASN A 41 15.21 0.02 -6.61
C ASN A 41 15.61 0.67 -5.27
N GLY A 42 15.52 -0.06 -4.15
CA GLY A 42 15.96 0.40 -2.84
C GLY A 42 15.04 1.43 -2.18
N ILE A 43 13.76 1.47 -2.58
CA ILE A 43 12.75 2.35 -1.97
C ILE A 43 11.71 1.50 -1.25
N THR A 44 11.69 1.57 0.08
CA THR A 44 10.68 0.94 0.93
C THR A 44 9.52 1.90 1.16
N ILE A 45 8.29 1.43 0.96
CA ILE A 45 7.08 2.08 1.46
C ILE A 45 6.53 1.23 2.60
N CYS A 46 6.32 1.80 3.78
CA CYS A 46 5.77 1.06 4.91
C CYS A 46 4.25 1.05 4.97
N GLN A 47 3.61 2.15 4.61
CA GLN A 47 2.17 2.29 4.68
C GLN A 47 1.64 3.06 3.46
N MET A 48 0.49 2.64 2.93
CA MET A 48 -0.23 3.36 1.87
C MET A 48 -1.70 3.57 2.23
N ASN A 49 -2.16 4.83 2.19
CA ASN A 49 -3.58 5.17 2.08
C ASN A 49 -3.92 5.33 0.61
N VAL A 50 -4.74 4.44 0.08
CA VAL A 50 -5.13 4.47 -1.32
C VAL A 50 -6.62 4.76 -1.42
N GLU A 51 -6.96 5.89 -2.02
CA GLU A 51 -8.30 6.19 -2.49
C GLU A 51 -8.41 5.75 -3.94
N ILE A 52 -9.35 4.86 -4.23
CA ILE A 52 -9.61 4.30 -5.54
C ILE A 52 -10.93 4.90 -5.98
N HIS A 53 -10.85 5.88 -6.87
CA HIS A 53 -12.02 6.55 -7.39
C HIS A 53 -12.86 5.56 -8.15
N ALA A 54 -14.15 5.52 -7.83
CA ALA A 54 -15.12 4.63 -8.47
C ALA A 54 -15.19 4.99 -9.95
N PRO A 55 -14.66 4.15 -10.85
CA PRO A 55 -14.65 4.49 -12.25
C PRO A 55 -15.84 3.66 -12.80
N GLY A 56 -16.85 4.27 -13.43
CA GLY A 56 -18.12 3.58 -13.80
C GLY A 56 -18.00 2.26 -14.63
N PRO A 57 -19.07 1.82 -15.30
CA PRO A 57 -19.62 0.42 -15.35
C PRO A 57 -18.85 -0.81 -14.78
N GLN A 58 -19.46 -2.01 -14.93
CA GLN A 58 -19.09 -3.33 -14.36
C GLN A 58 -17.63 -3.77 -14.56
N GLU A 59 -17.01 -3.52 -15.72
CA GLU A 59 -15.62 -3.93 -16.03
C GLU A 59 -14.60 -3.41 -15.01
N ARG A 60 -14.90 -2.26 -14.37
CA ARG A 60 -13.99 -1.65 -13.40
C ARG A 60 -14.10 -2.26 -12.00
N LEU A 61 -15.24 -2.86 -11.65
CA LEU A 61 -15.35 -3.71 -10.46
C LEU A 61 -14.50 -4.97 -10.60
N GLU A 62 -14.49 -5.56 -11.80
CA GLU A 62 -13.66 -6.73 -12.11
C GLU A 62 -12.16 -6.38 -12.07
N TYR A 63 -11.79 -5.21 -12.58
CA TYR A 63 -10.42 -4.71 -12.46
C TYR A 63 -10.01 -4.51 -11.00
N PHE A 64 -10.84 -3.83 -10.20
CA PHE A 64 -10.58 -3.65 -8.77
C PHE A 64 -10.43 -4.99 -8.05
N ALA A 65 -11.33 -5.94 -8.31
CA ALA A 65 -11.28 -7.27 -7.70
C ALA A 65 -9.99 -8.03 -8.09
N THR A 66 -9.61 -7.96 -9.37
CA THR A 66 -8.36 -8.55 -9.89
C THR A 66 -7.14 -7.93 -9.23
N MET A 67 -7.07 -6.60 -9.22
CA MET A 67 -5.98 -5.84 -8.61
C MET A 67 -5.83 -6.19 -7.12
N MET A 68 -6.92 -6.18 -6.34
CA MET A 68 -6.88 -6.56 -4.93
C MET A 68 -6.47 -8.03 -4.75
N SER A 69 -6.96 -8.94 -5.61
CA SER A 69 -6.56 -10.34 -5.60
C SER A 69 -5.05 -10.48 -5.81
N ASP A 70 -4.48 -9.73 -6.75
CA ASP A 70 -3.06 -9.81 -7.08
C ASP A 70 -2.18 -9.18 -5.99
N VAL A 71 -2.63 -8.09 -5.36
CA VAL A 71 -1.97 -7.54 -4.15
C VAL A 71 -1.90 -8.59 -3.04
N LEU A 72 -3.00 -9.29 -2.79
CA LEU A 72 -3.03 -10.36 -1.76
C LEU A 72 -2.16 -11.56 -2.15
N LYS A 73 -2.14 -11.96 -3.42
CA LYS A 73 -1.29 -13.06 -3.92
C LYS A 73 0.19 -12.72 -3.86
N ALA A 74 0.56 -11.45 -4.07
CA ALA A 74 1.93 -10.99 -3.95
C ALA A 74 2.48 -11.16 -2.52
N LYS A 75 1.60 -11.11 -1.51
CA LYS A 75 1.93 -11.30 -0.08
C LYS A 75 2.97 -10.29 0.44
N ARG A 76 2.87 -9.05 -0.03
CA ARG A 76 3.78 -7.96 0.37
C ARG A 76 3.06 -6.90 1.18
N PHE A 77 1.86 -6.55 0.76
CA PHE A 77 1.01 -5.55 1.39
C PHE A 77 -0.32 -6.16 1.83
N ALA A 78 -0.73 -5.85 3.06
CA ALA A 78 -2.01 -6.28 3.63
C ALA A 78 -2.95 -5.07 3.74
N PRO A 79 -4.17 -5.12 3.15
CA PRO A 79 -5.20 -4.12 3.40
C PRO A 79 -5.83 -4.35 4.79
N ILE A 80 -5.39 -3.60 5.81
CA ILE A 80 -5.84 -3.82 7.19
C ILE A 80 -7.10 -3.03 7.55
N TYR A 81 -7.46 -2.02 6.76
CA TYR A 81 -8.71 -1.28 6.91
C TYR A 81 -9.25 -0.85 5.55
N ASN A 82 -10.56 -0.96 5.39
CA ASN A 82 -11.26 -0.59 4.16
C ASN A 82 -12.52 0.21 4.51
N LEU A 83 -12.75 1.30 3.79
CA LEU A 83 -13.91 2.17 3.97
C LEU A 83 -14.41 2.62 2.60
N TYR A 84 -15.71 2.48 2.37
CA TYR A 84 -16.37 3.09 1.22
C TYR A 84 -17.05 4.39 1.65
N TRP A 85 -16.65 5.52 1.05
CA TRP A 85 -17.32 6.80 1.23
C TRP A 85 -17.23 7.63 -0.05
N GLY A 86 -18.14 7.35 -1.00
CA GLY A 86 -18.09 7.91 -2.36
C GLY A 86 -17.00 7.26 -3.24
N HIS A 87 -15.84 6.99 -2.65
CA HIS A 87 -14.72 6.25 -3.23
C HIS A 87 -14.26 5.13 -2.30
N GLN A 88 -13.55 4.14 -2.85
CA GLN A 88 -13.03 3.03 -2.04
C GLN A 88 -11.70 3.45 -1.43
N ARG A 89 -11.61 3.47 -0.10
CA ARG A 89 -10.40 3.82 0.63
C ARG A 89 -9.85 2.60 1.33
N ALA A 90 -8.57 2.31 1.11
CA ALA A 90 -7.89 1.18 1.70
C ALA A 90 -6.57 1.60 2.34
N PHE A 91 -6.33 1.08 3.54
CA PHE A 91 -5.08 1.25 4.28
C PHE A 91 -4.26 -0.02 4.13
N PHE A 92 -3.10 0.08 3.50
CA PHE A 92 -2.17 -1.02 3.30
C PHE A 92 -0.94 -0.89 4.20
N ILE A 93 -0.49 -2.02 4.75
CA ILE A 93 0.80 -2.13 5.44
C ILE A 93 1.71 -3.06 4.65
N ASN A 94 2.96 -2.65 4.44
CA ASN A 94 4.02 -3.54 3.98
C ASN A 94 4.41 -4.47 5.13
N PHE A 95 4.09 -5.75 5.00
CA PHE A 95 4.44 -6.77 5.99
C PHE A 95 5.59 -7.68 5.52
N GLU A 96 6.12 -7.45 4.32
CA GLU A 96 7.34 -8.10 3.83
C GLU A 96 8.59 -7.46 4.44
N ASP A 97 8.62 -6.13 4.60
CA ASP A 97 9.76 -5.42 5.16
C ASP A 97 9.72 -5.39 6.71
N PRO A 98 10.74 -5.94 7.41
CA PRO A 98 10.80 -5.97 8.87
C PRO A 98 10.73 -4.59 9.53
N LEU A 99 11.26 -3.54 8.88
CA LEU A 99 11.18 -2.17 9.39
C LEU A 99 9.72 -1.73 9.55
N CYS A 100 8.90 -2.07 8.56
CA CYS A 100 7.51 -1.69 8.51
C CYS A 100 6.66 -2.53 9.49
N VAL A 101 7.00 -3.82 9.64
CA VAL A 101 6.40 -4.69 10.64
C VAL A 101 6.68 -4.18 12.06
N GLU A 102 7.93 -3.86 12.40
CA GLU A 102 8.28 -3.34 13.72
C GLU A 102 7.52 -2.04 14.01
N LYS A 103 7.47 -1.14 13.02
CA LYS A 103 6.86 0.18 13.19
C LYS A 103 5.34 0.15 13.31
N TYR A 104 4.66 -0.70 12.54
CA TYR A 104 3.21 -0.66 12.42
C TYR A 104 2.48 -1.84 13.05
N LEU A 105 3.09 -3.02 13.15
CA LEU A 105 2.38 -4.25 13.53
C LEU A 105 2.78 -4.78 14.92
N VAL A 106 4.06 -4.75 15.27
CA VAL A 106 4.57 -5.42 16.48
C VAL A 106 3.88 -4.96 17.77
N GLN A 107 3.51 -3.68 17.87
CA GLN A 107 2.81 -3.14 19.05
C GLN A 107 1.50 -3.86 19.38
N PHE A 108 0.83 -4.48 18.40
CA PHE A 108 -0.41 -5.20 18.60
C PHE A 108 -0.22 -6.64 19.11
N PHE A 109 1.03 -7.13 19.11
CA PHE A 109 1.38 -8.50 19.51
C PHE A 109 2.27 -8.54 20.75
N LYS A 110 2.69 -7.38 21.28
CA LYS A 110 3.39 -7.29 22.56
C LYS A 110 2.38 -7.57 23.68
N GLU A 111 2.67 -8.56 24.52
CA GLU A 111 1.91 -8.75 25.77
C GLU A 111 2.07 -7.47 26.61
N PRO A 112 0.99 -6.98 27.25
CA PRO A 112 1.10 -5.85 28.16
C PRO A 112 2.13 -6.20 29.24
N LEU A 113 3.12 -5.33 29.47
CA LEU A 113 4.05 -5.47 30.58
C LEU A 113 3.22 -5.49 31.87
N VAL A 114 3.11 -6.67 32.49
CA VAL A 114 2.57 -6.78 33.84
C VAL A 114 3.62 -6.18 34.75
N GLU A 115 3.40 -4.94 35.19
CA GLU A 115 4.19 -4.34 36.26
C GLU A 115 3.95 -5.15 37.54
N SER A 116 4.99 -5.86 37.99
CA SER A 116 5.04 -6.60 39.25
C SER A 116 5.47 -5.71 40.41
#